data_AF-A0A848L4R2-F1
#
_entry.id   AF-A0A848L4R2-F1
#
_cell.length_a   1.000
_cell.length_b   1.000
_cell.length_c   1.000
_cell.angle_alpha   90.00
_cell.angle_beta   90.00
_cell.angle_gamma   90.00
#
_symmetry.space_group_name_H-M   'P 1'
#
loop_
_entity.id
_entity.type
_entity.pdbx_description
1 polymer ?
#
loop_
_entity_poly.entity_id
_entity_poly.type
_entity_poly.pdbx_seq_one_letter_code
_entity_poly.pdbx_strand_id
1 'polypeptide(L)'
;MSSDQTPPYWLLISVLFSSQPLTPALAMTLHQAAFDLHQRGEGSREVAGDMLSGRVTNLRRDVALGGIAGPAFEAEIETERGSGVVRFVLTRQGLELMKQQEAPPTPPRPKYLN
;
A
#
# COMPACT_ATOMS: atom_id res chain seq x y z
N MET A 1 17.18 -7.75 -20.61
CA MET A 1 15.70 -7.93 -20.64
C MET A 1 15.25 -8.00 -19.19
N SER A 2 15.08 -6.84 -18.54
CA SER A 2 14.65 -6.76 -17.14
C SER A 2 13.13 -6.74 -17.15
N SER A 3 12.51 -7.84 -16.72
CA SER A 3 11.05 -7.88 -16.58
C SER A 3 10.63 -6.91 -15.47
N ASP A 4 9.58 -6.15 -15.75
CA ASP A 4 8.81 -5.31 -14.83
C ASP A 4 8.35 -6.11 -13.60
N GLN A 5 9.24 -6.34 -12.62
CA GLN A 5 8.93 -7.09 -11.39
C GLN A 5 8.18 -6.17 -10.42
N THR A 6 7.01 -5.67 -10.83
CA THR A 6 6.06 -5.12 -9.86
C THR A 6 5.58 -6.29 -9.01
N PRO A 7 5.85 -6.30 -7.69
CA PRO A 7 5.44 -7.40 -6.84
C PRO A 7 3.91 -7.58 -6.94
N PRO A 8 3.41 -8.82 -6.96
CA PRO A 8 1.99 -9.06 -7.01
C PRO A 8 1.27 -8.31 -5.88
N TYR A 9 0.27 -7.49 -6.19
CA TYR A 9 -0.38 -6.59 -5.21
C TYR A 9 -1.03 -7.33 -4.03
N TRP A 10 -1.43 -8.59 -4.23
CA TRP A 10 -1.97 -9.46 -3.18
C TRP A 10 -0.93 -9.86 -2.13
N LEU A 11 0.37 -9.68 -2.42
CA LEU A 11 1.43 -9.78 -1.40
C LEU A 11 1.55 -8.51 -0.56
N LEU A 12 1.07 -7.37 -1.04
CA LEU A 12 1.25 -6.06 -0.40
C LEU A 12 0.13 -5.76 0.60
N ILE A 13 -1.10 -6.06 0.21
CA ILE A 13 -2.28 -5.92 1.06
C ILE A 13 -3.11 -7.20 1.03
N SER A 14 -3.65 -7.58 2.18
CA SER A 14 -4.64 -8.64 2.30
C SER A 14 -6.02 -8.01 2.48
N VAL A 15 -6.92 -8.23 1.51
CA VAL A 15 -8.27 -7.66 1.55
C VAL A 15 -9.19 -8.56 2.36
N LEU A 16 -9.77 -7.98 3.41
CA LEU A 16 -10.74 -8.64 4.28
C LEU A 16 -12.17 -8.48 3.76
N PHE A 17 -12.45 -7.34 3.13
CA PHE A 17 -13.74 -7.01 2.55
C PHE A 17 -13.56 -5.95 1.46
N SER A 18 -14.31 -6.07 0.37
CA SER A 18 -14.41 -5.02 -0.63
C SER A 18 -15.81 -5.01 -1.23
N SER A 19 -16.46 -3.83 -1.24
CA SER A 19 -17.73 -3.65 -1.94
C SER A 19 -17.57 -3.23 -3.41
N GLN A 20 -16.34 -3.03 -3.87
CA GLN A 20 -15.99 -2.71 -5.25
C GLN A 20 -14.89 -3.68 -5.76
N PRO A 21 -14.79 -3.93 -7.07
CA PRO A 21 -13.68 -4.71 -7.61
C PRO A 21 -12.33 -4.07 -7.26
N LEU A 22 -11.44 -4.84 -6.62
CA LEU A 22 -10.09 -4.37 -6.32
C LEU A 22 -9.21 -4.49 -7.56
N THR A 23 -9.08 -3.40 -8.31
CA THR A 23 -8.15 -3.35 -9.44
C THR A 23 -6.70 -3.29 -8.95
N PRO A 24 -5.71 -3.73 -9.76
CA PRO A 24 -4.31 -3.60 -9.38
C PRO A 24 -3.90 -2.16 -9.06
N ALA A 25 -4.38 -1.18 -9.83
CA ALA A 25 -4.10 0.24 -9.59
C ALA A 25 -4.64 0.68 -8.22
N LEU A 26 -5.89 0.32 -7.89
CA LEU A 26 -6.48 0.62 -6.59
C LEU A 26 -5.70 -0.04 -5.45
N ALA A 27 -5.33 -1.32 -5.59
CA ALA A 27 -4.54 -2.01 -4.58
C ALA A 27 -3.20 -1.32 -4.29
N MET A 28 -2.52 -0.83 -5.33
CA MET A 28 -1.27 -0.07 -5.19
C MET A 28 -1.49 1.28 -4.50
N THR A 29 -2.53 2.03 -4.89
CA THR A 29 -2.87 3.31 -4.23
C THR A 29 -3.17 3.10 -2.75
N LEU A 30 -3.95 2.07 -2.39
CA LEU A 30 -4.28 1.75 -1.01
C LEU A 30 -3.05 1.30 -0.22
N HIS A 31 -2.18 0.49 -0.83
CA HIS A 31 -0.91 0.08 -0.25
C HIS A 31 -0.02 1.27 0.09
N GLN A 32 0.21 2.18 -0.86
CA GLN A 32 1.02 3.38 -0.63
C GLN A 32 0.44 4.27 0.47
N ALA A 33 -0.87 4.53 0.41
CA ALA A 33 -1.54 5.37 1.41
C ALA A 33 -1.46 4.74 2.82
N ALA A 34 -1.69 3.44 2.94
CA ALA A 34 -1.58 2.73 4.22
C ALA A 34 -0.15 2.71 4.75
N PHE A 35 0.84 2.53 3.86
CA PHE A 35 2.26 2.58 4.21
C PHE A 35 2.64 3.95 4.77
N ASP A 36 2.26 5.03 4.08
CA ASP A 36 2.52 6.40 4.52
C ASP A 36 1.86 6.70 5.87
N LEU A 37 0.58 6.31 6.05
CA LEU A 37 -0.14 6.46 7.31
C LEU A 37 0.52 5.67 8.45
N HIS A 38 0.97 4.46 8.17
CA HIS A 38 1.65 3.62 9.15
C HIS A 38 2.99 4.22 9.57
N GLN A 39 3.81 4.66 8.60
CA GLN A 39 5.11 5.26 8.87
C GLN A 39 5.00 6.56 9.67
N ARG A 40 4.02 7.41 9.35
CA ARG A 40 3.84 8.72 9.99
C ARG A 40 3.03 8.67 11.28
N GLY A 41 2.41 7.52 11.60
CA GLY A 41 1.49 7.38 12.72
C GLY A 41 0.19 8.18 12.55
N GLU A 42 -0.19 8.49 11.31
CA GLU A 42 -1.35 9.31 10.99
C GLU A 42 -2.67 8.49 11.03
N GLY A 43 -3.77 9.18 11.31
CA GLY A 43 -5.09 8.56 11.46
C GLY A 43 -5.82 8.33 10.14
N SER A 44 -5.70 9.25 9.18
CA SER A 44 -6.38 9.15 7.89
C SER A 44 -5.74 10.06 6.85
N ARG A 45 -5.93 9.73 5.58
CA ARG A 45 -5.44 10.52 4.44
C ARG A 45 -6.38 10.42 3.25
N GLU A 46 -6.52 11.52 2.52
CA GLU A 46 -7.21 11.53 1.22
C GLU A 46 -6.36 10.87 0.14
N VAL A 47 -7.03 10.08 -0.70
CA VAL A 47 -6.44 9.43 -1.87
C VAL A 47 -7.16 9.93 -3.11
N ALA A 48 -6.39 10.41 -4.07
CA ALA A 48 -6.87 10.82 -5.37
C ALA A 48 -5.97 10.23 -6.46
N GLY A 49 -6.59 9.67 -7.49
CA GLY A 49 -5.97 9.18 -8.72
C GLY A 49 -6.92 9.39 -9.89
N ASP A 50 -6.49 9.03 -11.10
CA ASP A 50 -7.16 9.42 -12.35
C ASP A 50 -8.67 9.08 -12.42
N MET A 51 -9.12 8.01 -11.75
CA MET A 51 -10.53 7.57 -11.72
C MET A 51 -11.03 7.20 -10.31
N LEU A 52 -10.33 7.66 -9.27
CA LEU A 52 -10.56 7.27 -7.88
C LEU A 52 -10.35 8.47 -6.96
N SER A 53 -11.35 8.80 -6.16
CA SER A 53 -11.21 9.65 -4.98
C SER A 53 -11.59 8.88 -3.73
N GLY A 54 -11.12 9.30 -2.57
CA GLY A 54 -11.48 8.63 -1.33
C GLY A 54 -10.63 9.02 -0.14
N ARG A 55 -10.82 8.26 0.93
CA ARG A 55 -10.13 8.45 2.20
C ARG A 55 -9.75 7.10 2.79
N VAL A 56 -8.46 6.96 3.11
CA VAL A 56 -7.93 5.81 3.86
C VAL A 56 -7.82 6.19 5.32
N THR A 57 -8.30 5.33 6.19
CA THR A 57 -8.28 5.49 7.65
C THR A 57 -7.50 4.34 8.28
N ASN A 58 -6.52 4.69 9.10
CA ASN A 58 -5.81 3.75 9.96
C ASN A 58 -6.71 3.37 11.14
N LEU A 59 -7.04 2.08 11.23
CA LEU A 59 -7.93 1.57 12.27
C LEU A 59 -7.23 1.41 13.62
N ARG A 60 -5.92 1.71 13.68
CA ARG A 60 -5.05 1.66 14.86
C ARG A 60 -5.13 0.32 15.60
N ARG A 61 -5.25 -0.75 14.82
CA ARG A 61 -5.26 -2.13 15.30
C ARG A 61 -4.48 -3.02 14.36
N ASP A 62 -3.81 -4.00 14.93
CA ASP A 62 -3.23 -5.10 14.18
C ASP A 62 -4.23 -6.24 14.06
N VAL A 63 -4.24 -6.89 12.91
CA VAL A 63 -5.08 -8.06 12.62
C VAL A 63 -4.16 -9.20 12.22
N ALA A 64 -4.45 -10.40 12.72
CA ALA A 64 -3.82 -11.64 12.31
C ALA A 64 -4.90 -12.59 11.75
N LEU A 65 -4.72 -13.04 10.52
CA LEU A 65 -5.60 -13.99 9.83
C LEU A 65 -4.74 -15.09 9.21
N GLY A 66 -4.72 -16.26 9.85
CA GLY A 66 -3.85 -17.36 9.45
C GLY A 66 -2.37 -16.94 9.47
N GLY A 67 -1.69 -17.06 8.33
CA GLY A 67 -0.28 -16.65 8.17
C GLY A 67 -0.05 -15.16 7.89
N ILE A 68 -1.12 -14.35 7.79
CA ILE A 68 -1.03 -12.93 7.46
C ILE A 68 -1.24 -12.11 8.72
N ALA A 69 -0.36 -11.14 8.98
CA ALA A 69 -0.49 -10.21 10.09
C ALA A 69 -0.02 -8.80 9.72
N GLY A 70 -0.67 -7.78 10.28
CA GLY A 70 -0.25 -6.39 10.15
C GLY A 70 -1.33 -5.38 10.53
N PRO A 71 -1.05 -4.07 10.34
CA PRO A 71 -1.97 -3.00 10.68
C PRO A 71 -3.16 -2.98 9.72
N ALA A 72 -4.35 -2.73 10.28
CA ALA A 72 -5.61 -2.71 9.54
C ALA A 72 -6.03 -1.30 9.13
N PHE A 73 -6.62 -1.22 7.93
CA PHE A 73 -7.09 0.01 7.33
C PHE A 73 -8.49 -0.17 6.73
N GLU A 74 -9.20 0.95 6.63
CA GLU A 74 -10.45 1.06 5.90
C GLU A 74 -10.32 2.19 4.89
N ALA A 75 -10.76 1.95 3.65
CA ALA A 75 -10.82 2.95 2.61
C ALA A 75 -12.25 3.14 2.15
N GLU A 76 -12.74 4.36 2.26
CA GLU A 76 -13.94 4.82 1.57
C GLU A 76 -13.49 5.35 0.20
N ILE A 77 -14.03 4.80 -0.88
CA ILE A 77 -13.63 5.14 -2.24
C ILE A 77 -14.83 5.48 -3.11
N GLU A 78 -14.63 6.41 -4.02
CA GLU A 78 -15.57 6.79 -5.07
C GLU A 78 -14.92 6.45 -6.41
N THR A 79 -15.66 5.70 -7.22
CA THR A 79 -15.26 5.29 -8.57
C THR A 79 -16.41 5.60 -9.53
N GLU A 80 -16.17 5.48 -10.84
CA GLU A 80 -17.24 5.60 -11.85
C GLU A 80 -18.39 4.61 -11.65
N ARG A 81 -18.14 3.50 -10.93
CA ARG A 81 -19.14 2.48 -10.61
C ARG A 81 -19.94 2.81 -9.34
N GLY A 82 -19.62 3.92 -8.69
CA GLY A 82 -20.20 4.37 -7.43
C GLY A 82 -19.22 4.29 -6.25
N SER A 83 -19.76 4.57 -5.07
CA SER A 83 -19.01 4.57 -3.81
C SER A 83 -18.86 3.15 -3.25
N GLY A 84 -17.81 2.93 -2.46
CA GLY A 84 -17.54 1.65 -1.83
C GLY A 84 -16.58 1.72 -0.66
N VAL A 85 -16.47 0.59 0.04
CA VAL A 85 -15.59 0.42 1.19
C VAL A 85 -14.67 -0.78 0.96
N VAL A 86 -13.40 -0.60 1.26
CA VAL A 86 -12.38 -1.65 1.27
C VAL A 86 -11.78 -1.74 2.67
N ARG A 87 -11.80 -2.93 3.27
CA ARG A 87 -11.08 -3.23 4.51
C ARG A 87 -9.94 -4.16 4.21
N PHE A 88 -8.76 -3.79 4.66
CA PHE A 88 -7.54 -4.52 4.32
C PHE A 88 -6.49 -4.44 5.43
N VAL A 89 -5.54 -5.36 5.35
CA VAL A 89 -4.35 -5.43 6.19
C VAL A 89 -3.14 -5.10 5.34
N LEU A 90 -2.30 -4.18 5.80
CA LEU A 90 -0.98 -3.97 5.21
C LEU A 90 -0.07 -5.11 5.69
N THR A 91 0.41 -5.94 4.77
CA THR A 91 1.19 -7.13 5.12
C THR A 91 2.61 -6.76 5.53
N ARG A 92 3.30 -7.68 6.21
CA ARG A 92 4.73 -7.53 6.50
C ARG A 92 5.57 -7.38 5.23
N GLN A 93 5.30 -8.19 4.20
CA GLN A 93 5.98 -8.06 2.92
C GLN A 93 5.73 -6.69 2.26
N GLY A 94 4.51 -6.18 2.36
CA GLY A 94 4.13 -4.86 1.88
C GLY A 94 4.87 -3.72 2.59
N LEU A 95 5.17 -3.89 3.89
CA LEU A 95 6.00 -2.95 4.65
C LEU A 95 7.47 -3.00 4.22
N GLU A 96 8.01 -4.21 3.98
CA GLU A 96 9.41 -4.41 3.64
C GLU A 96 9.77 -3.90 2.24
N LEU A 97 8.89 -4.11 1.25
CA LEU A 97 9.12 -3.69 -0.13
C LEU A 97 9.25 -2.17 -0.29
N MET A 98 8.46 -1.39 0.46
CA MET A 98 8.55 0.08 0.39
C MET A 98 9.72 0.65 1.19
N LYS A 99 10.09 0.02 2.32
CA LYS A 99 11.33 0.37 3.04
C LYS A 99 12.58 0.19 2.15
N GLN A 100 12.56 -0.80 1.25
CA GLN A 100 13.65 -1.02 0.29
C GLN A 100 13.65 0.01 -0.84
N GLN A 101 12.49 0.53 -1.25
CA GLN A 101 12.39 1.57 -2.29
C GLN A 101 12.73 2.97 -1.77
N GLU A 102 12.49 3.27 -0.49
CA GLU A 102 12.85 4.55 0.13
C GLU A 102 14.36 4.67 0.46
N ALA A 103 15.13 3.58 0.40
CA ALA A 103 16.58 3.65 0.57
C ALA A 103 17.21 4.38 -0.65
N PRO A 104 17.87 5.54 -0.46
CA PRO A 104 18.48 6.25 -1.58
C PRO A 104 19.55 5.38 -2.25
N PRO A 105 19.66 5.37 -3.60
CA PRO A 105 20.73 4.65 -4.28
C PRO A 105 22.06 5.27 -3.85
N THR A 106 22.87 4.51 -3.12
CA THR A 106 24.23 4.91 -2.75
C THR A 106 25.00 5.26 -4.03
N PRO A 107 25.47 6.50 -4.23
CA PRO A 107 26.24 6.83 -5.42
C PRO A 107 27.53 5.97 -5.44
N PRO A 108 27.93 5.42 -6.59
CA PRO A 108 29.15 4.62 -6.68
C PRO A 108 30.33 5.50 -6.28
N ARG A 109 31.10 5.08 -5.26
CA ARG A 109 32.32 5.79 -4.85
C ARG A 109 33.27 5.87 -6.05
N PRO A 110 33.74 7.06 -6.46
CA PRO A 110 34.73 7.15 -7.51
C PRO A 110 36.01 6.44 -7.03
N LYS A 111 36.44 5.47 -7.83
CA LYS A 111 37.68 4.74 -7.64
C LYS A 111 38.82 5.71 -7.94
N TYR A 112 39.38 6.34 -6.91
CA TYR A 112 40.61 7.11 -7.06
C TYR A 112 41.70 6.14 -7.55
N LEU A 113 42.15 6.39 -8.78
CA LEU A 113 43.27 5.71 -9.42
C LEU A 113 44.55 6.26 -8.77
N ASN A 114 45.26 5.40 -8.04
CA ASN A 114 46.65 5.61 -7.64
C ASN A 114 47.57 5.08 -8.75
#